data_AF-A0A6T8BP21-F1
#
_entry.id   AF-A0A6T8BP21-F1
#
_cell.length_a   1.000
_cell.length_b   1.000
_cell.length_c   1.000
_cell.angle_alpha   90.00
_cell.angle_beta   90.00
_cell.angle_gamma   90.00
#
_symmetry.space_group_name_H-M   'P 1'
#
loop_
_entity.id
_entity.type
_entity.pdbx_description
1 polymer ?
#
loop_
_entity_poly.entity_id
_entity_poly.type
_entity_poly.pdbx_seq_one_letter_code
_entity_poly.pdbx_strand_id
1 'polypeptide(L)'
;DTLTTPLPRHSSGWATDALSSSITRALEQSMDRDEAIRTVEDNPHDLGGLADEFKADREVVLAAVTADSHGAGEVLCEASEELRDDRELVLAAITNDSYVEHDDDGTGCTALDSASERLRADKGVVLAAVELNGAALQYASEALRGDREVVEMACESDGWQEGDGQAICWASDAFKANKDLMLAFLGIYGADYFGCASKELLADKEVILVAVAMDGETLSHASDDLKADRDVVLAAVEKSGPGVLQYASEELNQELTAKKQRSE
;
A
#
# COMPACT_ATOMS: atom_id res chain seq x y z
N ASP A 1 27.82 53.71 -75.06
CA ASP A 1 27.72 54.06 -73.64
C ASP A 1 26.31 53.84 -73.15
N THR A 2 26.13 52.76 -72.37
CA THR A 2 25.59 52.76 -71.00
C THR A 2 24.05 52.77 -70.98
N LEU A 3 23.28 51.91 -70.29
CA LEU A 3 23.49 50.82 -69.33
C LEU A 3 22.21 49.95 -69.40
N THR A 4 22.32 48.68 -69.77
CA THR A 4 21.28 47.67 -69.51
C THR A 4 21.63 47.03 -68.17
N THR A 5 20.93 47.39 -67.10
CA THR A 5 21.05 46.71 -65.81
C THR A 5 20.23 45.41 -65.82
N PRO A 6 20.83 44.23 -65.56
CA PRO A 6 20.06 43.04 -65.27
C PRO A 6 19.66 43.05 -63.78
N LEU A 7 18.39 42.73 -63.51
CA LEU A 7 17.88 42.45 -62.17
C LEU A 7 18.67 41.28 -61.53
N PRO A 8 18.95 41.32 -60.22
CA PRO A 8 19.58 40.20 -59.54
C PRO A 8 18.59 39.03 -59.52
N ARG A 9 18.99 37.89 -60.10
CA ARG A 9 18.29 36.62 -59.91
C ARG A 9 18.38 36.26 -58.43
N HIS A 10 17.21 36.15 -57.80
CA HIS A 10 17.05 35.65 -56.45
C HIS A 10 17.78 34.31 -56.27
N SER A 11 18.82 34.30 -55.44
CA SER A 11 19.38 33.09 -54.85
C SER A 11 18.55 32.71 -53.62
N SER A 12 17.31 32.31 -53.84
CA SER A 12 16.38 31.83 -52.80
C SER A 12 16.47 30.31 -52.58
N GLY A 13 17.65 29.71 -52.78
CA GLY A 13 17.87 28.27 -52.61
C GLY A 13 18.51 27.86 -51.28
N TRP A 14 19.22 28.77 -50.59
CA TRP A 14 19.93 28.44 -49.35
C TRP A 14 19.11 28.66 -48.08
N ALA A 15 18.09 29.54 -48.15
CA ALA A 15 17.18 29.79 -47.02
C ALA A 15 16.12 28.69 -46.86
N THR A 16 15.65 28.08 -47.96
CA THR A 16 14.67 27.00 -47.93
C THR A 16 15.27 25.68 -47.47
N ASP A 17 16.52 25.37 -47.83
CA ASP A 17 17.19 24.15 -47.36
C ASP A 17 17.62 24.23 -45.89
N ALA A 18 18.01 25.42 -45.41
CA ALA A 18 18.33 25.61 -43.99
C ALA A 18 17.07 25.58 -43.10
N LEU A 19 15.96 26.16 -43.55
CA LEU A 19 14.66 26.06 -42.88
C LEU A 19 14.09 24.64 -42.95
N SER A 20 14.17 23.97 -44.11
CA SER A 20 13.74 22.58 -44.26
C SER A 20 14.59 21.65 -43.40
N SER A 21 15.92 21.75 -43.42
CA SER A 21 16.80 20.95 -42.56
C SER A 21 16.66 21.27 -41.07
N SER A 22 16.30 22.50 -40.68
CA SER A 22 16.07 22.83 -39.26
C SER A 22 14.67 22.43 -38.79
N ILE A 23 13.67 22.42 -39.68
CA ILE A 23 12.35 21.86 -39.42
C ILE A 23 12.42 20.33 -39.40
N THR A 24 13.14 19.69 -40.33
CA THR A 24 13.42 18.25 -40.31
C THR A 24 14.23 17.87 -39.07
N ARG A 25 15.25 18.65 -38.67
CA ARG A 25 16.02 18.40 -37.44
C ARG A 25 15.24 18.68 -36.16
N ALA A 26 14.27 19.61 -36.19
CA ALA A 26 13.35 19.85 -35.07
C ALA A 26 12.22 18.80 -35.00
N LEU A 27 11.83 18.22 -36.14
CA LEU A 27 10.91 17.06 -36.24
C LEU A 27 11.63 15.73 -35.98
N GLU A 28 12.95 15.64 -36.22
CA GLU A 28 13.84 14.55 -35.77
C GLU A 28 14.26 14.73 -34.29
N GLN A 29 13.90 15.86 -33.66
CA GLN A 29 14.08 16.12 -32.23
C GLN A 29 12.79 15.91 -31.43
N SER A 30 11.65 15.64 -32.09
CA SER A 30 10.51 15.06 -31.39
C SER A 30 10.79 13.57 -31.25
N MET A 31 11.10 13.16 -30.02
CA MET A 31 11.18 11.75 -29.64
C MET A 31 10.00 11.00 -30.26
N ASP A 32 10.28 9.95 -31.01
CA ASP A 32 9.23 9.11 -31.56
C ASP A 32 8.80 8.05 -30.54
N ARG A 33 7.71 7.35 -30.84
CA ARG A 33 7.14 6.35 -29.94
C ARG A 33 8.08 5.16 -29.69
N ASP A 34 8.81 4.72 -30.70
CA ASP A 34 9.74 3.58 -30.58
C ASP A 34 10.99 3.97 -29.79
N GLU A 35 11.39 5.24 -29.84
CA GLU A 35 12.40 5.84 -28.98
C GLU A 35 11.91 5.94 -27.54
N ALA A 36 10.67 6.40 -27.31
CA ALA A 36 10.06 6.43 -25.98
C ALA A 36 9.98 5.02 -25.35
N ILE A 37 9.59 4.00 -26.11
CA ILE A 37 9.59 2.59 -25.66
C ILE A 37 10.99 2.15 -25.27
N ARG A 38 12.01 2.39 -26.11
CA ARG A 38 13.39 2.04 -25.79
C ARG A 38 13.90 2.75 -24.53
N THR A 39 13.54 4.02 -24.34
CA THR A 39 13.90 4.78 -23.13
C THR A 39 13.34 4.13 -21.87
N VAL A 40 12.05 3.77 -21.86
CA VAL A 40 11.45 3.15 -20.68
C VAL A 40 11.85 1.69 -20.49
N GLU A 41 12.19 0.97 -21.57
CA GLU A 41 12.75 -0.39 -21.47
C GLU A 41 14.16 -0.38 -20.84
N ASP A 42 14.98 0.63 -21.15
CA ASP A 42 16.32 0.81 -20.57
C ASP A 42 16.24 1.26 -19.10
N ASN A 43 15.30 2.15 -18.77
CA ASN A 43 15.05 2.63 -17.40
C ASN A 43 13.58 3.06 -17.20
N PRO A 44 12.76 2.25 -16.52
CA PRO A 44 11.32 2.51 -16.39
C PRO A 44 10.94 3.81 -15.68
N HIS A 45 11.78 4.30 -14.76
CA HIS A 45 11.54 5.57 -14.07
C HIS A 45 11.66 6.80 -14.98
N ASP A 46 12.29 6.66 -16.17
CA ASP A 46 12.39 7.77 -17.14
C ASP A 46 11.03 8.13 -17.76
N LEU A 47 9.99 7.29 -17.58
CA LEU A 47 8.61 7.60 -17.96
C LEU A 47 8.15 8.95 -17.38
N GLY A 48 8.54 9.26 -16.14
CA GLY A 48 8.19 10.53 -15.48
C GLY A 48 8.71 11.77 -16.20
N GLY A 49 9.80 11.64 -16.95
CA GLY A 49 10.40 12.72 -17.74
C GLY A 49 9.87 12.86 -19.17
N LEU A 50 9.07 11.91 -19.66
CA LEU A 50 8.51 11.95 -21.01
C LEU A 50 7.32 12.91 -21.11
N ALA A 51 7.00 13.32 -22.34
CA ALA A 51 5.82 14.14 -22.60
C ALA A 51 4.52 13.40 -22.26
N ASP A 52 3.48 14.15 -21.89
CA ASP A 52 2.18 13.61 -21.46
C ASP A 52 1.53 12.68 -22.50
N GLU A 53 1.83 12.87 -23.79
CA GLU A 53 1.36 12.00 -24.87
C GLU A 53 1.88 10.56 -24.73
N PHE A 54 3.10 10.37 -24.23
CA PHE A 54 3.69 9.05 -23.98
C PHE A 54 3.21 8.45 -22.66
N LYS A 55 2.94 9.29 -21.64
CA LYS A 55 2.29 8.88 -20.39
C LYS A 55 0.83 8.45 -20.60
N ALA A 56 0.22 8.85 -21.71
CA ALA A 56 -1.10 8.40 -22.16
C ALA A 56 -1.05 7.26 -23.18
N ASP A 57 0.13 6.86 -23.67
CA ASP A 57 0.27 5.77 -24.62
C ASP A 57 0.38 4.42 -23.88
N ARG A 58 -0.63 3.57 -24.09
CA ARG A 58 -0.73 2.28 -23.43
C ARG A 58 0.50 1.39 -23.63
N GLU A 59 1.08 1.33 -24.83
CA GLU A 59 2.21 0.40 -25.04
C GLU A 59 3.51 0.96 -24.48
N VAL A 60 3.69 2.29 -24.45
CA VAL A 60 4.84 2.89 -23.75
C VAL A 60 4.76 2.58 -22.26
N VAL A 61 3.61 2.80 -21.63
CA VAL A 61 3.43 2.52 -20.20
C VAL A 61 3.52 1.02 -19.91
N LEU A 62 2.96 0.16 -20.77
CA LEU A 62 3.07 -1.29 -20.62
C LEU A 62 4.52 -1.77 -20.73
N ALA A 63 5.30 -1.22 -21.68
CA ALA A 63 6.72 -1.53 -21.79
C ALA A 63 7.46 -1.14 -20.51
N ALA A 64 7.19 0.05 -19.96
CA ALA A 64 7.76 0.49 -18.70
C ALA A 64 7.39 -0.43 -17.51
N VAL A 65 6.12 -0.81 -17.40
CA VAL A 65 5.60 -1.70 -16.33
C VAL A 65 6.12 -3.13 -16.42
N THR A 66 6.46 -3.60 -17.62
CA THR A 66 6.93 -4.97 -17.88
C THR A 66 8.45 -5.08 -18.01
N ALA A 67 9.13 -3.95 -18.12
CA ALA A 67 10.58 -3.90 -18.02
C ALA A 67 11.01 -4.39 -16.63
N ASP A 68 11.98 -5.30 -16.61
CA ASP A 68 12.49 -6.05 -15.45
C ASP A 68 13.14 -5.11 -14.42
N SER A 69 12.30 -4.34 -13.73
CA SER A 69 12.69 -3.28 -12.80
C SER A 69 11.82 -3.33 -11.55
N HIS A 70 12.43 -2.96 -10.43
CA HIS A 70 11.74 -2.80 -9.16
C HIS A 70 10.97 -1.47 -9.23
N GLY A 71 9.73 -1.42 -8.74
CA GLY A 71 8.94 -0.17 -8.73
C GLY A 71 7.92 0.01 -9.86
N ALA A 72 7.37 -1.08 -10.42
CA ALA A 72 6.29 -1.00 -11.40
C ALA A 72 5.07 -0.18 -10.91
N GLY A 73 4.84 -0.15 -9.59
CA GLY A 73 3.83 0.70 -8.95
C GLY A 73 4.09 2.21 -9.11
N GLU A 74 5.35 2.63 -8.99
CA GLU A 74 5.77 4.03 -9.17
C GLU A 74 5.67 4.46 -10.64
N VAL A 75 6.04 3.57 -11.55
CA VAL A 75 5.90 3.80 -13.00
C VAL A 75 4.43 4.02 -13.36
N LEU A 76 3.52 3.25 -12.75
CA LEU A 76 2.08 3.40 -12.97
C LEU A 76 1.54 4.75 -12.43
N CYS A 77 2.14 5.36 -11.39
CA CYS A 77 1.75 6.69 -10.91
C CYS A 77 1.89 7.77 -11.99
N GLU A 78 2.92 7.66 -12.83
CA GLU A 78 3.23 8.61 -13.89
C GLU A 78 2.29 8.47 -15.10
N ALA A 79 1.54 7.37 -15.19
CA ALA A 79 0.61 7.14 -16.27
C ALA A 79 -0.63 8.05 -16.17
N SER A 80 -1.24 8.33 -17.32
CA SER A 80 -2.50 9.08 -17.39
C SER A 80 -3.61 8.41 -16.57
N GLU A 81 -4.59 9.19 -16.10
CA GLU A 81 -5.75 8.67 -15.35
C GLU A 81 -6.51 7.56 -16.09
N GLU A 82 -6.59 7.64 -17.42
CA GLU A 82 -7.25 6.61 -18.24
C GLU A 82 -6.52 5.27 -18.16
N LEU A 83 -5.18 5.28 -18.20
CA LEU A 83 -4.37 4.07 -18.09
C LEU A 83 -4.31 3.52 -16.65
N ARG A 84 -4.42 4.39 -15.63
CA ARG A 84 -4.59 3.97 -14.24
C ARG A 84 -5.95 3.34 -13.95
N ASP A 85 -6.91 3.46 -14.88
CA ASP A 85 -8.19 2.72 -14.89
C ASP A 85 -8.15 1.47 -15.79
N ASP A 86 -7.05 1.20 -16.51
CA ASP A 86 -6.89 -0.03 -17.30
C ASP A 86 -6.57 -1.20 -16.38
N ARG A 87 -7.56 -2.09 -16.22
CA ARG A 87 -7.47 -3.28 -15.36
C ARG A 87 -6.30 -4.19 -15.73
N GLU A 88 -6.01 -4.39 -17.02
CA GLU A 88 -4.93 -5.30 -17.45
C GLU A 88 -3.57 -4.70 -17.13
N LEU A 89 -3.41 -3.40 -17.35
CA LEU A 89 -2.17 -2.69 -17.05
C LEU A 89 -1.90 -2.65 -15.54
N VAL A 90 -2.93 -2.39 -14.73
CA VAL A 90 -2.83 -2.42 -13.26
C VAL A 90 -2.47 -3.81 -12.77
N LEU A 91 -3.07 -4.87 -13.32
CA LEU A 91 -2.71 -6.24 -12.95
C LEU A 91 -1.28 -6.59 -13.37
N ALA A 92 -0.84 -6.16 -14.55
CA ALA A 92 0.55 -6.34 -14.97
C ALA A 92 1.52 -5.64 -14.02
N ALA A 93 1.19 -4.41 -13.60
CA ALA A 93 1.96 -3.67 -12.60
C ALA A 93 2.01 -4.42 -11.27
N ILE A 94 0.87 -4.88 -10.74
CA ILE A 94 0.80 -5.68 -9.51
C ILE A 94 1.68 -6.92 -9.62
N THR A 95 1.64 -7.66 -10.73
CA THR A 95 2.42 -8.91 -10.88
C THR A 95 3.92 -8.67 -10.97
N ASN A 96 4.34 -7.51 -11.49
CA ASN A 96 5.74 -7.15 -11.64
C ASN A 96 6.28 -6.34 -10.45
N ASP A 97 5.38 -5.84 -9.58
CA ASP A 97 5.69 -5.17 -8.32
C ASP A 97 6.16 -6.21 -7.29
N SER A 98 7.36 -6.76 -7.53
CA SER A 98 7.91 -7.90 -6.77
C SER A 98 8.59 -7.52 -5.46
N TYR A 99 8.71 -6.22 -5.16
CA TYR A 99 9.43 -5.74 -3.99
C TYR A 99 8.99 -4.33 -3.63
N VAL A 100 8.25 -4.19 -2.53
CA VAL A 100 8.03 -2.88 -1.90
C VAL A 100 9.22 -2.67 -0.97
N GLU A 101 10.15 -1.81 -1.34
CA GLU A 101 11.12 -1.33 -0.35
C GLU A 101 10.30 -0.64 0.74
N HIS A 102 10.41 -1.15 1.97
CA HIS A 102 10.09 -0.40 3.16
C HIS A 102 11.17 0.68 3.30
N ASP A 103 11.18 1.67 2.41
CA ASP A 103 11.86 2.91 2.72
C ASP A 103 11.23 3.45 4.02
N ASP A 104 12.09 3.85 4.96
CA ASP A 104 11.76 4.34 6.30
C ASP A 104 10.73 5.51 6.31
N ASP A 105 10.32 6.01 5.14
CA ASP A 105 9.33 7.09 4.97
C ASP A 105 7.92 6.60 4.59
N GLY A 106 7.73 5.32 4.24
CA GLY A 106 6.41 4.77 3.88
C GLY A 106 5.78 5.38 2.62
N THR A 107 6.58 5.97 1.73
CA THR A 107 6.09 6.72 0.55
C THR A 107 6.09 5.90 -0.75
N GLY A 108 6.38 4.60 -0.70
CA GLY A 108 6.33 3.72 -1.86
C GLY A 108 4.91 3.65 -2.43
N CYS A 109 4.73 4.15 -3.65
CA CYS A 109 3.46 4.06 -4.35
C CYS A 109 3.28 2.65 -4.90
N THR A 110 2.38 1.86 -4.31
CA THR A 110 2.07 0.52 -4.83
C THR A 110 1.22 0.61 -6.10
N ALA A 111 1.28 -0.41 -6.95
CA ALA A 111 0.43 -0.47 -8.14
C ALA A 111 -1.07 -0.33 -7.83
N LEU A 112 -1.53 -0.79 -6.66
CA LEU A 112 -2.92 -0.65 -6.24
C LEU A 112 -3.28 0.77 -5.78
N ASP A 113 -2.35 1.51 -5.16
CA ASP A 113 -2.61 2.89 -4.76
C ASP A 113 -2.77 3.82 -5.97
N SER A 114 -1.96 3.59 -7.00
CA SER A 114 -2.00 4.27 -8.28
C SER A 114 -3.26 3.99 -9.09
N ALA A 115 -3.92 2.85 -8.84
CA ALA A 115 -5.11 2.46 -9.58
C ALA A 115 -6.30 3.39 -9.30
N SER A 116 -7.21 3.49 -10.26
CA SER A 116 -8.44 4.27 -10.10
C SER A 116 -9.27 3.78 -8.89
N GLU A 117 -10.12 4.65 -8.34
CA GLU A 117 -11.07 4.26 -7.28
C GLU A 117 -11.94 3.06 -7.69
N ARG A 118 -12.29 2.98 -8.99
CA ARG A 118 -13.07 1.87 -9.55
C ARG A 118 -12.32 0.55 -9.42
N LEU A 119 -11.03 0.52 -9.72
CA LEU A 119 -10.19 -0.68 -9.62
C LEU A 119 -9.80 -0.99 -8.18
N ARG A 120 -9.62 0.02 -7.32
CA ARG A 120 -9.49 -0.17 -5.85
C ARG A 120 -10.76 -0.74 -5.22
N ALA A 121 -11.91 -0.64 -5.91
CA ALA A 121 -13.17 -1.30 -5.54
C ALA A 121 -13.43 -2.61 -6.31
N ASP A 122 -12.52 -3.03 -7.22
CA ASP A 122 -12.60 -4.32 -7.91
C ASP A 122 -11.96 -5.39 -7.04
N LYS A 123 -12.81 -6.29 -6.51
CA LYS A 123 -12.37 -7.38 -5.63
C LYS A 123 -11.28 -8.25 -6.26
N GLY A 124 -11.34 -8.51 -7.57
CA GLY A 124 -10.35 -9.35 -8.25
C GLY A 124 -8.99 -8.69 -8.39
N VAL A 125 -8.96 -7.37 -8.61
CA VAL A 125 -7.71 -6.60 -8.62
C VAL A 125 -7.11 -6.51 -7.22
N VAL A 126 -7.95 -6.22 -6.21
CA VAL A 126 -7.50 -6.13 -4.82
C VAL A 126 -6.97 -7.48 -4.32
N LEU A 127 -7.66 -8.59 -4.58
CA LEU A 127 -7.18 -9.91 -4.18
C LEU A 127 -5.82 -10.25 -4.81
N ALA A 128 -5.62 -9.92 -6.09
CA ALA A 128 -4.32 -10.14 -6.75
C ALA A 128 -3.19 -9.34 -6.08
N ALA A 129 -3.45 -8.10 -5.66
CA ALA A 129 -2.47 -7.30 -4.93
C ALA A 129 -2.22 -7.83 -3.51
N VAL A 130 -3.29 -8.17 -2.79
CA VAL A 130 -3.25 -8.68 -1.43
C VAL A 130 -2.56 -10.04 -1.35
N GLU A 131 -2.73 -10.89 -2.35
CA GLU A 131 -2.07 -12.20 -2.44
C GLU A 131 -0.54 -12.06 -2.44
N LEU A 132 -0.02 -11.02 -3.10
CA LEU A 132 1.41 -10.71 -3.15
C LEU A 132 1.90 -9.98 -1.89
N ASN A 133 1.12 -9.05 -1.37
CA ASN A 133 1.44 -8.26 -0.18
C ASN A 133 0.18 -7.94 0.63
N GLY A 134 0.05 -8.51 1.83
CA GLY A 134 -1.09 -8.30 2.73
C GLY A 134 -1.34 -6.83 3.06
N ALA A 135 -0.30 -6.01 3.12
CA ALA A 135 -0.41 -4.57 3.37
C ALA A 135 -1.10 -3.79 2.23
N ALA A 136 -1.25 -4.37 1.03
CA ALA A 136 -1.98 -3.76 -0.08
C ALA A 136 -3.46 -3.49 0.27
N LEU A 137 -4.00 -4.18 1.30
CA LEU A 137 -5.34 -3.93 1.81
C LEU A 137 -5.59 -2.45 2.16
N GLN A 138 -4.58 -1.71 2.59
CA GLN A 138 -4.71 -0.28 2.94
C GLN A 138 -5.21 0.58 1.77
N TYR A 139 -4.94 0.16 0.54
CA TYR A 139 -5.32 0.86 -0.67
C TYR A 139 -6.67 0.38 -1.22
N ALA A 140 -7.24 -0.72 -0.72
CA ALA A 140 -8.55 -1.15 -1.16
C ALA A 140 -9.65 -0.14 -0.78
N SER A 141 -10.76 -0.17 -1.51
CA SER A 141 -11.95 0.61 -1.14
C SER A 141 -12.46 0.21 0.25
N GLU A 142 -13.11 1.14 0.95
CA GLU A 142 -13.63 0.88 2.31
C GLU A 142 -14.54 -0.36 2.38
N ALA A 143 -15.32 -0.61 1.32
CA ALA A 143 -16.17 -1.78 1.23
C ALA A 143 -15.37 -3.09 1.21
N LEU A 144 -14.24 -3.13 0.48
CA LEU A 144 -13.37 -4.30 0.41
C LEU A 144 -12.47 -4.46 1.63
N ARG A 145 -12.10 -3.35 2.28
CA ARG A 145 -11.45 -3.37 3.61
C ARG A 145 -12.35 -3.93 4.70
N GLY A 146 -13.67 -4.00 4.46
CA GLY A 146 -14.63 -4.71 5.31
C GLY A 146 -15.07 -6.07 4.78
N ASP A 147 -14.59 -6.48 3.60
CA ASP A 147 -14.92 -7.78 3.03
C ASP A 147 -14.08 -8.86 3.71
N ARG A 148 -14.78 -9.82 4.33
CA ARG A 148 -14.15 -10.89 5.11
C ARG A 148 -13.11 -11.67 4.32
N GLU A 149 -13.42 -12.04 3.07
CA GLU A 149 -12.52 -12.87 2.25
C GLU A 149 -11.24 -12.11 1.90
N VAL A 150 -11.35 -10.82 1.59
CA VAL A 150 -10.19 -9.98 1.30
C VAL A 150 -9.32 -9.80 2.54
N VAL A 151 -9.92 -9.55 3.71
CA VAL A 151 -9.17 -9.39 4.97
C VAL A 151 -8.51 -10.69 5.41
N GLU A 152 -9.21 -11.84 5.30
CA GLU A 152 -8.63 -13.16 5.61
C GLU A 152 -7.43 -13.45 4.71
N MET A 153 -7.54 -13.22 3.40
CA MET A 153 -6.40 -13.38 2.48
C MET A 153 -5.25 -12.45 2.82
N ALA A 154 -5.52 -11.20 3.20
CA ALA A 154 -4.49 -10.27 3.60
C ALA A 154 -3.70 -10.78 4.81
N CYS A 155 -4.39 -11.31 5.82
CA CYS A 155 -3.74 -11.90 6.99
C CYS A 155 -2.96 -13.19 6.68
N GLU A 156 -3.38 -13.98 5.68
CA GLU A 156 -2.65 -15.17 5.24
C GLU A 156 -1.38 -14.82 4.46
N SER A 157 -1.45 -13.79 3.62
CA SER A 157 -0.34 -13.33 2.76
C SER A 157 0.69 -12.46 3.47
N ASP A 158 0.36 -11.83 4.60
CA ASP A 158 1.25 -10.94 5.39
C ASP A 158 2.46 -11.65 6.03
N GLY A 159 2.67 -12.94 5.73
CA GLY A 159 3.90 -13.70 5.98
C GLY A 159 4.59 -13.40 7.31
N TRP A 160 4.12 -14.02 8.39
CA TRP A 160 4.57 -13.98 9.80
C TRP A 160 6.09 -13.88 10.10
N GLN A 161 6.79 -12.89 9.60
CA GLN A 161 8.13 -12.54 10.07
C GLN A 161 7.99 -11.51 11.17
N GLU A 162 7.94 -12.03 12.40
CA GLU A 162 8.30 -11.31 13.63
C GLU A 162 7.82 -9.85 13.73
N GLY A 163 6.51 -9.66 13.95
CA GLY A 163 6.02 -8.47 14.67
C GLY A 163 5.23 -7.43 13.87
N ASP A 164 5.16 -7.53 12.54
CA ASP A 164 4.51 -6.52 11.69
C ASP A 164 3.28 -7.05 10.92
N GLY A 165 2.56 -8.02 11.48
CA GLY A 165 1.26 -8.49 10.97
C GLY A 165 0.19 -7.40 11.03
N GLN A 166 0.30 -6.36 10.21
CA GLN A 166 -0.50 -5.14 10.22
C GLN A 166 -1.65 -5.17 9.20
N ALA A 167 -1.77 -6.22 8.38
CA ALA A 167 -2.86 -6.36 7.41
C ALA A 167 -4.24 -6.09 8.05
N ILE A 168 -4.53 -6.65 9.22
CA ILE A 168 -5.82 -6.42 9.90
C ILE A 168 -6.04 -4.96 10.34
N CYS A 169 -4.96 -4.22 10.60
CA CYS A 169 -5.05 -2.82 11.04
C CYS A 169 -5.52 -1.92 9.90
N TRP A 170 -5.30 -2.37 8.67
CA TRP A 170 -5.87 -1.81 7.45
C TRP A 170 -7.30 -2.25 7.19
N ALA A 171 -7.92 -3.14 7.97
CA ALA A 171 -9.34 -3.43 7.82
C ALA A 171 -10.20 -2.18 8.15
N SER A 172 -11.41 -2.17 7.61
CA SER A 172 -12.39 -1.10 7.86
C SER A 172 -12.74 -0.99 9.34
N ASP A 173 -13.14 0.19 9.79
CA ASP A 173 -13.56 0.38 11.19
C ASP A 173 -14.78 -0.47 11.53
N ALA A 174 -15.68 -0.68 10.56
CA ALA A 174 -16.83 -1.57 10.71
C ALA A 174 -16.41 -3.03 10.95
N PHE A 175 -15.34 -3.49 10.29
CA PHE A 175 -14.77 -4.81 10.50
C PHE A 175 -14.14 -4.91 11.91
N LYS A 176 -13.31 -3.94 12.27
CA LYS A 176 -12.61 -3.90 13.58
C LYS A 176 -13.57 -3.73 14.77
N ALA A 177 -14.78 -3.21 14.54
CA ALA A 177 -15.83 -3.11 15.55
C ALA A 177 -16.75 -4.34 15.60
N ASN A 178 -16.61 -5.29 14.67
CA ASN A 178 -17.45 -6.48 14.62
C ASN A 178 -16.94 -7.54 15.59
N LYS A 179 -17.63 -7.68 16.73
CA LYS A 179 -17.31 -8.65 17.78
C LYS A 179 -17.16 -10.09 17.26
N ASP A 180 -18.10 -10.56 16.44
CA ASP A 180 -18.10 -11.95 15.96
C ASP A 180 -16.92 -12.23 15.02
N LEU A 181 -16.59 -11.27 14.14
CA LEU A 181 -15.44 -11.39 13.25
C LEU A 181 -14.13 -11.32 14.03
N MET A 182 -13.99 -10.37 14.95
CA MET A 182 -12.77 -10.23 15.74
C MET A 182 -12.53 -11.44 16.65
N LEU A 183 -13.59 -12.03 17.23
CA LEU A 183 -13.47 -13.28 18.00
C LEU A 183 -13.10 -14.47 17.11
N ALA A 184 -13.62 -14.54 15.87
CA ALA A 184 -13.23 -15.58 14.93
C ALA A 184 -11.75 -15.47 14.54
N PHE A 185 -11.28 -14.24 14.27
CA PHE A 185 -9.88 -13.97 13.94
C PHE A 185 -8.95 -14.28 15.11
N LEU A 186 -9.34 -13.89 16.33
CA LEU A 186 -8.62 -14.23 17.56
C LEU A 186 -8.42 -15.76 17.70
N GLY A 187 -9.43 -16.55 17.31
CA GLY A 187 -9.35 -18.01 17.33
C GLY A 187 -8.41 -18.63 16.30
N ILE A 188 -8.17 -17.95 15.17
CA ILE A 188 -7.36 -18.47 14.06
C ILE A 188 -5.92 -17.97 14.18
N TYR A 189 -5.76 -16.66 14.38
CA TYR A 189 -4.49 -15.95 14.29
C TYR A 189 -3.94 -15.58 15.68
N GLY A 190 -4.68 -15.82 16.76
CA GLY A 190 -4.23 -15.50 18.11
C GLY A 190 -4.41 -14.03 18.48
N ALA A 191 -3.83 -13.65 19.61
CA ALA A 191 -4.13 -12.38 20.27
C ALA A 191 -3.30 -11.19 19.76
N ASP A 192 -2.28 -11.43 18.94
CA ASP A 192 -1.37 -10.40 18.42
C ASP A 192 -2.10 -9.31 17.61
N TYR A 193 -3.18 -9.70 16.93
CA TYR A 193 -4.01 -8.82 16.10
C TYR A 193 -5.05 -8.02 16.88
N PHE A 194 -5.26 -8.37 18.16
CA PHE A 194 -6.35 -7.81 18.94
C PHE A 194 -6.13 -6.33 19.29
N GLY A 195 -4.89 -5.85 19.22
CA GLY A 195 -4.58 -4.42 19.38
C GLY A 195 -5.24 -3.51 18.35
N CYS A 196 -5.67 -4.04 17.19
CA CYS A 196 -6.34 -3.28 16.15
C CYS A 196 -7.88 -3.31 16.27
N ALA A 197 -8.45 -3.96 17.30
CA ALA A 197 -9.88 -3.94 17.57
C ALA A 197 -10.39 -2.52 17.90
N SER A 198 -11.69 -2.28 17.69
CA SER A 198 -12.28 -1.00 18.07
C SER A 198 -12.24 -0.77 19.58
N LYS A 199 -12.22 0.50 20.02
CA LYS A 199 -12.18 0.85 21.45
C LYS A 199 -13.35 0.26 22.23
N GLU A 200 -14.51 0.12 21.58
CA GLU A 200 -15.69 -0.52 22.16
C GLU A 200 -15.45 -2.00 22.47
N LEU A 201 -14.78 -2.74 21.57
CA LEU A 201 -14.41 -4.14 21.83
C LEU A 201 -13.28 -4.26 22.86
N LEU A 202 -12.33 -3.32 22.87
CA LEU A 202 -11.28 -3.24 23.90
C LEU A 202 -11.83 -2.89 25.29
N ALA A 203 -13.06 -2.38 25.36
CA ALA A 203 -13.81 -2.15 26.59
C ALA A 203 -14.85 -3.25 26.90
N ASP A 204 -15.02 -4.23 26.01
CA ASP A 204 -15.91 -5.36 26.25
C ASP A 204 -15.19 -6.42 27.10
N LYS A 205 -15.63 -6.58 28.36
CA LYS A 205 -15.07 -7.54 29.31
C LYS A 205 -15.09 -8.98 28.77
N GLU A 206 -16.14 -9.38 28.05
CA GLU A 206 -16.24 -10.74 27.50
C GLU A 206 -15.17 -10.98 26.45
N VAL A 207 -15.00 -10.03 25.53
CA VAL A 207 -14.01 -10.14 24.45
C VAL A 207 -12.59 -10.15 25.02
N ILE A 208 -12.29 -9.24 25.96
CA ILE A 208 -10.99 -9.18 26.61
C ILE A 208 -10.69 -10.45 27.40
N LEU A 209 -11.66 -11.03 28.11
CA LEU A 209 -11.45 -12.30 28.83
C LEU A 209 -11.12 -13.45 27.87
N VAL A 210 -11.73 -13.51 26.69
CA VAL A 210 -11.38 -14.52 25.67
C VAL A 210 -9.96 -14.31 25.16
N ALA A 211 -9.56 -13.06 24.87
CA ALA A 211 -8.23 -12.74 24.38
C ALA A 211 -7.14 -13.00 25.44
N VAL A 212 -7.38 -12.56 26.68
CA VAL A 212 -6.52 -12.78 27.84
C VAL A 212 -6.33 -14.27 28.15
N ALA A 213 -7.33 -15.12 27.88
CA ALA A 213 -7.19 -16.56 28.04
C ALA A 213 -6.24 -17.19 27.00
N MET A 214 -6.04 -16.54 25.84
CA MET A 214 -5.07 -16.95 24.81
C MET A 214 -3.68 -16.39 25.10
N ASP A 215 -3.59 -15.11 25.41
CA ASP A 215 -2.38 -14.42 25.82
C ASP A 215 -2.70 -13.33 26.87
N GLY A 216 -2.11 -13.45 28.06
CA GLY A 216 -2.30 -12.48 29.13
C GLY A 216 -1.73 -11.10 28.82
N GLU A 217 -0.79 -10.96 27.88
CA GLU A 217 -0.24 -9.65 27.48
C GLU A 217 -1.26 -8.78 26.74
N THR A 218 -2.35 -9.37 26.22
CA THR A 218 -3.46 -8.62 25.62
C THR A 218 -4.14 -7.65 26.60
N LEU A 219 -3.93 -7.83 27.91
CA LEU A 219 -4.34 -6.85 28.93
C LEU A 219 -3.81 -5.43 28.61
N SER A 220 -2.66 -5.32 27.96
CA SER A 220 -2.08 -4.03 27.54
C SER A 220 -2.99 -3.22 26.61
N HIS A 221 -3.82 -3.89 25.80
CA HIS A 221 -4.77 -3.26 24.87
C HIS A 221 -6.14 -2.96 25.49
N ALA A 222 -6.46 -3.55 26.64
CA ALA A 222 -7.74 -3.35 27.31
C ALA A 222 -7.95 -1.87 27.71
N SER A 223 -9.21 -1.46 27.80
CA SER A 223 -9.59 -0.16 28.36
C SER A 223 -9.10 0.01 29.80
N ASP A 224 -8.91 1.26 30.24
CA ASP A 224 -8.45 1.58 31.61
C ASP A 224 -9.38 0.99 32.68
N ASP A 225 -10.69 0.94 32.42
CA ASP A 225 -11.69 0.33 33.31
C ASP A 225 -11.45 -1.18 33.48
N LEU A 226 -11.08 -1.89 32.41
CA LEU A 226 -10.77 -3.32 32.46
C LEU A 226 -9.37 -3.61 33.01
N LYS A 227 -8.42 -2.68 32.84
CA LYS A 227 -7.10 -2.73 33.52
C LYS A 227 -7.21 -2.53 35.03
N ALA A 228 -8.29 -1.90 35.51
CA ALA A 228 -8.65 -1.82 36.91
C ALA A 228 -9.60 -2.96 37.36
N ASP A 229 -10.14 -3.76 36.43
CA ASP A 229 -11.02 -4.88 36.75
C ASP A 229 -10.20 -6.06 37.27
N ARG A 230 -10.42 -6.37 38.55
CA ARG A 230 -9.69 -7.41 39.26
C ARG A 230 -9.83 -8.80 38.63
N ASP A 231 -11.00 -9.14 38.09
CA ASP A 231 -11.21 -10.47 37.50
C ASP A 231 -10.39 -10.62 36.22
N VAL A 232 -10.38 -9.57 35.39
CA VAL A 232 -9.62 -9.53 34.13
C VAL A 232 -8.13 -9.58 34.39
N VAL A 233 -7.62 -8.76 35.32
CA VAL A 233 -6.19 -8.75 35.65
C VAL A 233 -5.74 -10.07 36.26
N LEU A 234 -6.54 -10.69 37.12
CA LEU A 234 -6.19 -12.00 37.70
C LEU A 234 -6.17 -13.10 36.63
N ALA A 235 -7.11 -13.09 35.67
CA ALA A 235 -7.08 -14.01 34.55
C ALA A 235 -5.81 -13.85 33.70
N ALA A 236 -5.37 -12.60 33.45
CA ALA A 236 -4.13 -12.33 32.73
C ALA A 236 -2.89 -12.84 33.48
N VAL A 237 -2.85 -12.61 34.80
CA VAL A 237 -1.75 -13.08 35.65
C VAL A 237 -1.70 -14.61 35.72
N GLU A 238 -2.87 -15.27 35.75
CA GLU A 238 -2.95 -16.73 35.68
C GLU A 238 -2.40 -17.26 34.35
N LYS A 239 -2.63 -16.52 33.25
CA LYS A 239 -2.20 -16.93 31.91
C LYS A 239 -0.70 -16.70 31.63
N SER A 240 -0.21 -15.47 31.79
CA SER A 240 1.15 -15.06 31.38
C SER A 240 2.05 -14.70 32.57
N GLY A 241 1.58 -14.92 33.80
CA GLY A 241 2.33 -14.66 35.02
C GLY A 241 2.28 -13.19 35.47
N PRO A 242 2.98 -12.84 36.57
CA PRO A 242 2.89 -11.51 37.18
C PRO A 242 3.50 -10.39 36.34
N GLY A 243 4.20 -10.69 35.24
CA GLY A 243 4.77 -9.66 34.34
C GLY A 243 3.70 -8.75 33.76
N VAL A 244 2.49 -9.27 33.51
CA VAL A 244 1.37 -8.51 32.96
C VAL A 244 0.78 -7.48 33.94
N LEU A 245 1.14 -7.53 35.23
CA LEU A 245 0.70 -6.54 36.22
C LEU A 245 1.19 -5.12 35.88
N GLN A 246 2.24 -4.99 35.06
CA GLN A 246 2.68 -3.69 34.54
C GLN A 246 1.62 -2.99 33.69
N TYR A 247 0.65 -3.73 33.14
CA TYR A 247 -0.46 -3.20 32.35
C TYR A 247 -1.72 -2.91 33.16
N ALA A 248 -1.80 -3.41 34.41
CA ALA A 248 -2.92 -3.15 35.29
C ALA A 248 -2.89 -1.70 35.81
N SER A 249 -4.01 -1.24 36.39
CA SER A 249 -4.00 0.05 37.08
C SER A 249 -2.98 0.07 38.22
N GLU A 250 -2.40 1.25 38.48
CA GLU A 250 -1.36 1.40 39.50
C GLU A 250 -1.83 0.92 40.88
N GLU A 251 -3.08 1.23 41.26
CA GLU A 251 -3.66 0.81 42.53
C GLU A 251 -3.72 -0.72 42.64
N LEU A 252 -4.15 -1.39 41.57
CA LEU A 252 -4.34 -2.83 41.57
C LEU A 252 -2.99 -3.57 41.49
N ASN A 253 -2.05 -3.05 40.70
CA ASN A 253 -0.68 -3.54 40.63
C ASN A 253 0.00 -3.50 42.01
N GLN A 254 -0.10 -2.37 42.72
CA GLN A 254 0.43 -2.24 44.08
C GLN A 254 -0.25 -3.20 45.07
N GLU A 255 -1.58 -3.33 45.02
CA GLU A 255 -2.31 -4.25 45.91
C GLU A 255 -1.86 -5.70 45.72
N LEU A 256 -1.79 -6.17 44.47
CA LEU A 256 -1.47 -7.56 44.14
C LEU A 256 0.01 -7.88 44.39
N THR A 257 0.92 -6.96 44.08
CA THR A 257 2.36 -7.12 44.35
C THR A 257 2.66 -7.14 45.85
N ALA A 258 2.01 -6.26 46.63
CA ALA A 258 2.18 -6.24 48.09
C ALA A 258 1.63 -7.49 48.79
N LYS A 259 0.57 -8.11 48.25
CA LYS A 259 0.04 -9.39 48.77
C LYS A 259 1.00 -10.54 48.54
N LYS A 260 1.64 -10.60 47.36
CA LYS A 260 2.60 -11.65 47.03
C LYS A 260 3.81 -11.64 48.00
N GLN A 261 4.35 -10.46 48.29
CA GLN A 261 5.46 -10.29 49.24
C GLN A 261 5.11 -10.65 50.69
N ARG A 262 3.82 -10.72 51.05
CA ARG A 262 3.36 -11.16 52.39
C ARG A 262 3.05 -12.66 52.46
N SER A 263 2.94 -13.32 51.32
CA SER A 263 2.64 -14.76 51.22
C SER A 263 3.87 -15.64 50.96
N GLU A 264 5.02 -15.03 50.63
CA GLU A 264 6.35 -15.66 50.53
C GLU A 264 7.13 -15.52 51.85
#